data_AF-A0A7W1K8Z8-F1
#
_entry.id   AF-A0A7W1K8Z8-F1
#
_cell.length_a   1.000
_cell.length_b   1.000
_cell.length_c   1.000
_cell.angle_alpha   90.00
_cell.angle_beta   90.00
_cell.angle_gamma   90.00
#
_symmetry.space_group_name_H-M   'P 1'
#
loop_
_entity.id
_entity.type
_entity.pdbx_description
1 polymer ?
#
loop_
_entity_poly.entity_id
_entity_poly.type
_entity_poly.pdbx_seq_one_letter_code
_entity_poly.pdbx_strand_id
1 'polypeptide(L)'
;MTSEDRIAFEAERERAVRFLGYHRSAGALDEPDHAERVRRAGAADTSEQLYALFGDLRELTDLPADAPMLLDDPSGSRPAAQGAAGLMLSDLERRRRKSAAFILVAVLFAGLWAFAATPVLLLWVLGFLLTGGLSPFSPARYLELSAIAFAACGALAWVIRCLVYAQR
;
A
#
# COMPACT_ATOMS: atom_id res chain seq x y z
N MET A 1 32.34 -2.42 11.95
CA MET A 1 31.42 -3.54 12.14
C MET A 1 32.03 -4.76 11.48
N THR A 2 32.43 -5.75 12.26
CA THR A 2 32.97 -7.00 11.74
C THR A 2 31.85 -7.83 11.12
N SER A 3 32.20 -8.85 10.32
CA SER A 3 31.20 -9.79 9.79
C SER A 3 30.44 -10.52 10.90
N GLU A 4 31.08 -10.73 12.04
CA GLU A 4 30.51 -11.37 13.23
C GLU A 4 29.46 -10.46 13.89
N ASP A 5 29.77 -9.17 14.05
CA ASP A 5 28.82 -8.16 14.57
C ASP A 5 27.55 -8.09 13.72
N ARG A 6 27.69 -8.18 12.38
CA ARG A 6 26.54 -8.12 11.46
C ARG A 6 25.59 -9.31 11.64
N ILE A 7 26.14 -10.52 11.83
CA ILE A 7 25.35 -11.74 12.06
C ILE A 7 24.63 -11.66 13.40
N ALA A 8 25.31 -11.18 14.44
CA ALA A 8 24.71 -10.97 15.76
C ALA A 8 23.55 -9.96 15.69
N PHE A 9 23.73 -8.87 14.95
CA PHE A 9 22.70 -7.86 14.74
C PHE A 9 21.50 -8.38 13.93
N GLU A 10 21.75 -9.18 12.88
CA GLU A 10 20.68 -9.86 12.13
C GLU A 10 19.81 -10.74 13.02
N ALA A 11 20.44 -11.50 13.93
CA ALA A 11 19.73 -12.32 14.91
C ALA A 11 18.94 -11.46 15.92
N GLU A 12 19.48 -10.31 16.35
CA GLU A 12 18.79 -9.36 17.23
C GLU A 12 17.54 -8.77 16.54
N ARG A 13 17.66 -8.38 15.27
CA ARG A 13 16.54 -7.88 14.47
C ARG A 13 15.44 -8.93 14.29
N GLU A 14 15.79 -10.19 14.07
CA GLU A 14 14.81 -11.27 13.98
C GLU A 14 14.09 -11.51 15.31
N ARG A 15 14.81 -11.45 16.44
CA ARG A 15 14.19 -11.51 17.78
C ARG A 15 13.22 -10.33 18.00
N ALA A 16 13.61 -9.12 17.61
CA ALA A 16 12.76 -7.94 17.72
C ALA A 16 11.45 -8.09 16.94
N VAL A 17 11.50 -8.59 15.69
CA VAL A 17 10.30 -8.82 14.87
C VAL A 17 9.39 -9.89 15.51
N ARG A 18 9.95 -10.98 16.03
CA ARG A 18 9.16 -12.00 16.76
C ARG A 18 8.49 -11.42 18.00
N PHE A 19 9.20 -10.57 18.74
CA PHE A 19 8.67 -9.93 19.94
C PHE A 19 7.52 -8.97 19.62
N LEU A 20 7.62 -8.18 18.54
CA LEU A 20 6.52 -7.35 18.03
C LEU A 20 5.28 -8.21 17.69
N GLY A 21 5.49 -9.38 17.09
CA GLY A 21 4.42 -10.34 16.80
C GLY A 21 3.71 -10.84 18.06
N TYR A 22 4.46 -11.07 19.14
CA TYR A 22 3.89 -11.45 20.45
C TYR A 22 3.04 -10.33 21.06
N HIS A 23 3.50 -9.07 21.02
CA HIS A 23 2.72 -7.95 21.54
C HIS A 23 1.42 -7.72 20.74
N ARG A 24 1.46 -7.93 19.43
CA ARG A 24 0.25 -7.91 18.60
C ARG A 24 -0.71 -9.03 18.98
N SER A 25 -0.25 -10.26 19.15
CA SER A 25 -1.13 -11.38 19.55
C SER A 25 -1.70 -11.22 20.95
N ALA A 26 -0.96 -10.54 21.85
CA ALA A 26 -1.41 -10.17 23.18
C ALA A 26 -2.40 -8.99 23.19
N GLY A 27 -2.70 -8.36 22.04
CA GLY A 27 -3.58 -7.20 21.94
C GLY A 27 -3.00 -5.91 22.50
N ALA A 28 -1.68 -5.89 22.76
CA ALA A 28 -0.96 -4.68 23.19
C ALA A 28 -0.58 -3.77 22.01
N LEU A 29 -0.70 -4.26 20.77
CA LEU A 29 -0.31 -3.55 19.57
C LEU A 29 -1.34 -3.76 18.45
N ASP A 30 -1.86 -2.65 17.92
CA ASP A 30 -2.80 -2.67 16.80
C ASP A 30 -2.10 -3.04 15.48
N GLU A 31 -2.87 -3.54 14.50
CA GLU A 31 -2.36 -3.95 13.18
C GLU A 31 -1.50 -2.88 12.46
N PRO A 32 -1.97 -1.61 12.31
CA PRO A 32 -1.17 -0.59 11.65
C PRO A 32 0.15 -0.31 12.38
N ASP A 33 0.12 -0.30 13.71
CA ASP A 33 1.30 -0.03 14.54
C ASP A 33 2.31 -1.18 14.49
N HIS A 34 1.81 -2.42 14.47
CA HIS A 34 2.62 -3.61 14.25
C HIS A 34 3.31 -3.55 12.88
N ALA A 35 2.56 -3.28 11.81
CA ALA A 35 3.12 -3.19 10.46
C ALA A 35 4.19 -2.09 10.36
N GLU A 36 3.95 -0.93 10.96
CA GLU A 36 4.91 0.17 11.00
C GLU A 36 6.18 -0.20 11.76
N ARG A 37 6.06 -0.82 12.92
CA ARG A 37 7.22 -1.22 13.74
C ARG A 37 8.04 -2.32 13.09
N VAL A 38 7.41 -3.30 12.44
CA VAL A 38 8.13 -4.34 11.68
C VAL A 38 8.92 -3.71 10.53
N ARG A 39 8.34 -2.74 9.82
CA ARG A 39 9.03 -1.99 8.77
C ARG A 39 10.25 -1.25 9.31
N ARG A 40 10.10 -0.55 10.44
CA ARG A 40 11.19 0.17 11.11
C ARG A 40 12.27 -0.77 11.64
N ALA A 41 11.89 -1.93 12.19
CA ALA A 41 12.84 -2.95 12.62
C ALA A 41 13.65 -3.50 11.44
N GLY A 42 13.02 -3.69 10.27
CA GLY A 42 13.69 -4.09 9.04
C GLY A 42 14.69 -3.07 8.51
N ALA A 43 14.42 -1.78 8.72
CA ALA A 43 15.26 -0.67 8.29
C ALA A 43 16.28 -0.20 9.35
N ALA A 44 16.32 -0.84 10.52
CA ALA A 44 17.22 -0.45 11.60
C ALA A 44 18.67 -0.87 11.29
N ASP A 45 19.59 0.06 11.49
CA ASP A 45 21.04 -0.13 11.29
C ASP A 45 21.79 -0.29 12.62
N THR A 46 21.16 0.03 13.75
CA THR A 46 21.77 -0.04 15.08
C THR A 46 20.84 -0.68 16.10
N SER A 47 21.41 -1.31 17.13
CA SER A 47 20.63 -1.90 18.23
C SER A 47 19.82 -0.84 18.98
N GLU A 48 20.34 0.38 19.12
CA GLU A 48 19.62 1.51 19.73
C GLU A 48 18.32 1.85 18.98
N GLN A 49 18.35 1.81 17.64
CA GLN A 49 17.15 1.99 16.82
C GLN A 49 16.12 0.87 17.04
N LEU A 50 16.57 -0.37 17.24
CA LEU A 50 15.69 -1.48 17.59
C LEU A 50 15.06 -1.28 18.98
N TYR A 51 15.84 -0.91 20.00
CA TYR A 51 15.32 -0.65 21.35
C TYR A 51 14.32 0.50 21.38
N ALA A 52 14.53 1.55 20.58
CA ALA A 52 13.59 2.66 20.46
C ALA A 52 12.20 2.24 19.95
N LEU A 53 12.06 1.10 19.27
CA LEU A 53 10.76 0.55 18.83
C LEU A 53 9.92 -0.01 19.98
N PHE A 54 10.54 -0.25 21.13
CA PHE A 54 9.91 -0.86 22.29
C PHE A 54 9.70 0.12 23.46
N GLY A 55 10.19 1.36 23.37
CA GLY A 55 10.21 2.29 24.49
C GLY A 55 8.84 2.73 25.03
N ASP A 56 7.78 2.54 24.23
CA ASP A 56 6.39 2.84 24.58
C ASP A 56 5.56 1.56 24.87
N LEU A 57 6.09 0.37 24.58
CA LEU A 57 5.50 -0.86 25.07
C LEU A 57 5.90 -1.02 26.53
N ARG A 58 4.92 -1.22 27.42
CA ARG A 58 5.21 -1.58 28.82
C ARG A 58 6.20 -2.75 28.78
N GLU A 59 7.34 -2.58 29.45
CA GLU A 59 8.30 -3.66 29.65
C GLU A 59 7.51 -4.86 30.15
N LEU A 60 7.39 -5.91 29.32
CA LEU A 60 7.05 -7.22 29.84
C LEU A 60 8.30 -7.74 30.53
N THR A 61 8.62 -7.13 31.67
CA THR A 61 9.63 -7.62 32.62
C THR A 61 9.27 -9.03 33.12
N ASP A 62 8.02 -9.46 32.88
CA ASP A 62 7.48 -10.76 33.23
C ASP A 62 7.44 -11.78 32.09
N LEU A 63 8.04 -11.52 30.91
CA LEU A 63 8.20 -12.62 29.95
C LEU A 63 9.18 -13.63 30.57
N PRO A 64 8.75 -14.87 30.86
CA PRO A 64 9.67 -15.87 31.38
C PRO A 64 10.82 -16.00 30.38
N ALA A 65 12.06 -16.10 30.87
CA ALA A 65 13.21 -16.43 30.03
C ALA A 65 13.00 -17.75 29.25
N ASP A 66 12.08 -18.58 29.76
CA ASP A 66 11.59 -19.83 29.17
C ASP A 66 10.22 -19.69 28.46
N ALA A 67 9.75 -18.48 28.15
CA ALA A 67 8.62 -18.32 27.24
C ALA A 67 8.99 -19.14 26.01
N PRO A 68 8.23 -20.22 25.70
CA PRO A 68 8.67 -21.19 24.74
C PRO A 68 9.04 -20.41 23.50
N MET A 69 10.34 -20.38 23.19
CA MET A 69 10.74 -20.06 21.85
C MET A 69 9.85 -20.99 21.04
N LEU A 70 8.94 -20.41 20.26
CA LEU A 70 8.51 -21.04 19.04
C LEU A 70 9.80 -21.12 18.21
N LEU A 71 10.63 -22.10 18.60
CA LEU A 71 11.66 -22.70 17.80
C LEU A 71 10.86 -23.17 16.60
N ASP A 72 10.89 -22.38 15.54
CA ASP A 72 10.88 -22.96 14.22
C ASP A 72 12.07 -23.92 14.21
N ASP A 73 11.78 -25.16 14.60
CA ASP A 73 12.68 -26.30 14.57
C ASP A 73 13.29 -26.40 13.17
N PRO A 74 14.60 -26.16 12.99
CA PRO A 74 15.23 -26.30 11.68
C PRO A 74 15.53 -27.77 11.34
N SER A 75 15.12 -28.75 12.15
CA SER A 75 15.52 -30.15 11.99
C SER A 75 14.39 -31.19 12.08
N GLY A 76 13.20 -30.82 12.49
CA GLY A 76 12.02 -31.67 12.43
C GLY A 76 11.50 -31.76 11.00
N SER A 77 11.54 -32.95 10.41
CA SER A 77 10.68 -33.36 9.31
C SER A 77 9.21 -33.12 9.69
N ARG A 78 8.75 -31.87 9.52
CA ARG A 78 7.36 -31.46 9.73
C ARG A 78 6.50 -32.36 8.85
N PRO A 79 5.55 -33.14 9.42
CA PRO A 79 4.49 -33.70 8.60
C PRO A 79 3.83 -32.51 7.91
N ALA A 80 3.77 -32.58 6.59
CA ALA A 80 3.44 -31.51 5.68
C ALA A 80 2.41 -30.53 6.28
N ALA A 81 2.86 -29.31 6.60
CA ALA A 81 2.00 -28.17 6.90
C ALA A 81 1.29 -27.70 5.61
N GLN A 82 0.55 -28.60 4.95
CA GLN A 82 -0.27 -28.32 3.79
C GLN A 82 -1.52 -27.48 4.16
N GLY A 83 -1.83 -27.33 5.44
CA GLY A 83 -2.97 -26.53 5.92
C GLY A 83 -2.71 -25.02 6.05
N ALA A 84 -1.52 -24.62 6.54
CA ALA A 84 -1.24 -23.20 6.83
C ALA A 84 -0.87 -22.40 5.56
N ALA A 85 -0.21 -23.03 4.59
CA ALA A 85 0.07 -22.42 3.29
C ALA A 85 -1.21 -22.12 2.50
N GLY A 86 -2.24 -22.95 2.63
CA GLY A 86 -3.54 -22.76 1.96
C GLY A 86 -4.29 -21.52 2.45
N LEU A 87 -4.25 -21.22 3.76
CA LEU A 87 -4.86 -20.02 4.32
C LEU A 87 -4.15 -18.74 3.86
N MET A 88 -2.81 -18.74 3.81
CA MET A 88 -2.05 -17.58 3.36
C MET A 88 -2.22 -17.30 1.85
N LEU A 89 -2.29 -18.37 1.02
CA LEU A 89 -2.61 -18.26 -0.40
C LEU A 89 -4.02 -17.71 -0.64
N SER A 90 -5.01 -18.15 0.16
CA SER A 90 -6.39 -17.68 0.02
C SER A 90 -6.54 -16.18 0.34
N ASP A 91 -5.74 -15.64 1.26
CA ASP A 91 -5.77 -14.22 1.60
C ASP A 91 -5.10 -13.35 0.53
N LEU A 92 -4.01 -13.83 -0.07
CA LEU A 92 -3.38 -13.18 -1.23
C LEU A 92 -4.31 -13.22 -2.45
N GLU A 93 -4.99 -14.34 -2.71
CA GLU A 93 -6.00 -14.43 -3.78
C GLU A 93 -7.21 -13.54 -3.51
N ARG A 94 -7.63 -13.41 -2.26
CA ARG A 94 -8.72 -12.50 -1.86
C ARG A 94 -8.33 -11.04 -2.08
N ARG A 95 -7.09 -10.64 -1.73
CA ARG A 95 -6.56 -9.30 -2.02
C ARG A 95 -6.39 -9.07 -3.52
N ARG A 96 -5.90 -10.06 -4.28
CA ARG A 96 -5.71 -10.00 -5.74
C ARG A 96 -7.03 -9.93 -6.50
N ARG A 97 -8.08 -10.63 -6.05
CA ARG A 97 -9.43 -10.52 -6.65
C ARG A 97 -10.03 -9.13 -6.45
N LYS A 98 -9.84 -8.54 -5.26
CA LYS A 98 -10.31 -7.17 -5.00
C LYS A 98 -9.60 -6.18 -5.91
N SER A 99 -8.27 -6.24 -6.03
CA SER A 99 -7.54 -5.31 -6.91
C SER A 99 -7.91 -5.48 -8.39
N ALA A 100 -8.13 -6.71 -8.86
CA ALA A 100 -8.57 -6.95 -10.24
C ALA A 100 -9.94 -6.32 -10.54
N ALA A 101 -10.90 -6.41 -9.61
CA ALA A 101 -12.22 -5.80 -9.78
C ALA A 101 -12.11 -4.27 -9.89
N PHE A 102 -11.27 -3.63 -9.07
CA PHE A 102 -11.05 -2.18 -9.15
C PHE A 102 -10.40 -1.75 -10.46
N ILE A 103 -9.39 -2.49 -10.94
CA ILE A 103 -8.75 -2.21 -12.24
C ILE A 103 -9.79 -2.28 -13.36
N LEU A 104 -10.64 -3.31 -13.36
CA LEU A 104 -11.69 -3.46 -14.35
C LEU A 104 -12.70 -2.31 -14.30
N VAL A 105 -13.16 -1.90 -13.11
CA VAL A 105 -14.07 -0.75 -12.95
C VAL A 105 -13.42 0.54 -13.44
N ALA A 106 -12.15 0.78 -13.13
CA ALA A 106 -11.42 1.96 -13.58
C ALA A 106 -11.29 2.01 -15.11
N VAL A 107 -11.01 0.86 -15.75
CA VAL A 107 -10.93 0.76 -17.22
C VAL A 107 -12.30 1.01 -17.87
N LEU A 108 -13.37 0.42 -17.33
CA LEU A 108 -14.73 0.65 -17.83
C LEU A 108 -15.14 2.11 -17.70
N PHE A 109 -14.83 2.75 -16.57
CA PHE A 109 -15.13 4.15 -16.34
C PHE A 109 -14.38 5.06 -17.31
N ALA A 110 -13.07 4.82 -17.51
CA ALA A 110 -12.26 5.56 -18.47
C ALA A 110 -12.77 5.40 -19.90
N GLY A 111 -13.15 4.17 -20.30
CA GLY A 111 -13.73 3.89 -21.61
C GLY A 111 -15.07 4.60 -21.82
N LEU A 112 -15.96 4.55 -20.83
CA LEU A 112 -17.25 5.24 -20.87
C LEU A 112 -17.08 6.76 -20.99
N TRP A 113 -16.13 7.33 -20.24
CA TRP A 113 -15.84 8.75 -20.28
C TRP A 113 -15.29 9.18 -21.64
N ALA A 114 -14.34 8.42 -22.20
CA ALA A 114 -13.81 8.67 -23.54
C ALA A 114 -14.91 8.58 -24.62
N PHE A 115 -15.79 7.57 -24.52
CA PHE A 115 -16.93 7.42 -25.42
C PHE A 115 -17.90 8.61 -25.33
N ALA A 116 -18.22 9.09 -24.12
CA ALA A 116 -19.09 10.23 -23.90
C ALA A 116 -18.47 11.58 -24.36
N ALA A 117 -17.16 11.75 -24.19
CA ALA A 117 -16.45 12.96 -24.60
C ALA A 117 -16.27 13.06 -26.13
N THR A 118 -16.17 11.92 -26.82
CA THR A 118 -15.95 11.85 -28.28
C THR A 118 -16.97 12.66 -29.10
N PRO A 119 -18.31 12.47 -28.97
CA PRO A 119 -19.27 13.21 -29.77
C PRO A 119 -19.28 14.71 -29.47
N VAL A 120 -19.02 15.11 -28.22
CA VAL A 120 -18.92 16.52 -27.83
C VAL A 120 -17.76 17.18 -28.57
N LEU A 121 -16.59 16.52 -28.57
CA LEU A 121 -15.39 17.01 -29.24
C LEU A 121 -15.60 17.06 -30.75
N LEU A 122 -16.31 16.09 -31.32
CA LEU A 122 -16.61 16.01 -32.75
C LEU A 122 -17.58 17.12 -33.19
N LEU A 123 -18.65 17.35 -32.44
CA LEU A 123 -19.58 18.47 -32.68
C LEU A 123 -18.88 19.82 -32.57
N TRP A 124 -17.94 19.93 -31.64
CA TRP A 124 -17.18 21.13 -31.43
C TRP A 124 -16.22 21.42 -32.60
N VAL A 125 -15.47 20.42 -33.06
CA VAL A 125 -14.62 20.52 -34.27
C VAL A 125 -15.46 20.83 -35.51
N LEU A 126 -16.63 20.19 -35.64
CA LEU A 126 -17.55 20.43 -36.76
C LEU A 126 -18.08 21.88 -36.73
N GLY A 127 -18.48 22.38 -35.56
CA GLY A 127 -18.91 23.77 -35.39
C GLY A 127 -17.81 24.77 -35.75
N PHE A 128 -16.56 24.47 -35.37
CA PHE A 128 -15.39 25.28 -35.74
C PHE A 128 -15.18 25.33 -37.25
N LEU A 129 -15.28 24.17 -37.94
CA LEU A 129 -15.15 24.08 -39.40
C LEU A 129 -16.29 24.82 -40.13
N LEU A 130 -17.55 24.63 -39.70
CA LEU A 130 -18.73 25.22 -40.35
C LEU A 130 -18.80 26.75 -40.20
N THR A 131 -18.32 27.29 -39.08
CA THR A 131 -18.27 28.74 -38.86
C THR A 131 -17.05 29.41 -39.49
N GLY A 132 -16.25 28.66 -40.27
CA GLY A 132 -15.12 29.17 -41.03
C GLY A 132 -14.00 29.75 -40.15
N GLY A 133 -13.88 29.30 -38.90
CA GLY A 133 -12.90 29.84 -37.93
C GLY A 133 -13.09 31.31 -37.55
N LEU A 134 -14.17 31.97 -38.00
CA LEU A 134 -14.42 33.40 -37.80
C LEU A 134 -15.53 33.69 -36.79
N SER A 135 -16.02 32.69 -36.04
CA SER A 135 -17.01 32.94 -35.01
C SER A 135 -16.41 33.78 -33.86
N PRO A 136 -17.17 34.70 -33.24
CA PRO A 136 -16.72 35.57 -32.14
C PRO A 136 -16.64 34.82 -30.80
N PHE A 137 -16.25 33.54 -30.83
CA PHE A 137 -15.83 32.84 -29.63
C PHE A 137 -14.47 33.40 -29.22
N SER A 138 -14.52 34.44 -28.38
CA SER A 138 -13.33 35.04 -27.79
C SER A 138 -12.45 33.93 -27.21
N PRO A 139 -11.16 33.84 -27.60
CA PRO A 139 -10.23 32.84 -27.09
C PRO A 139 -10.13 32.84 -25.55
N ALA A 140 -10.54 33.93 -24.89
CA ALA A 140 -10.64 34.02 -23.44
C ALA A 140 -11.60 32.99 -22.83
N ARG A 141 -12.78 32.75 -23.43
CA ARG A 141 -13.74 31.75 -22.91
C ARG A 141 -13.26 30.32 -23.13
N TYR A 142 -12.39 30.11 -24.11
CA TYR A 142 -11.74 28.83 -24.37
C TYR A 142 -10.69 28.49 -23.31
N LEU A 143 -9.89 29.48 -22.90
CA LEU A 143 -8.94 29.32 -21.81
C LEU A 143 -9.66 28.99 -20.50
N GLU A 144 -10.80 29.62 -20.22
CA GLU A 144 -11.59 29.31 -19.02
C GLU A 144 -12.16 27.88 -19.06
N LEU A 145 -12.78 27.46 -20.16
CA LEU A 145 -13.36 26.12 -20.28
C LEU A 145 -12.28 25.02 -20.29
N SER A 146 -11.16 25.24 -20.98
CA SER A 146 -10.05 24.28 -20.98
C SER A 146 -9.36 24.22 -19.60
N ALA A 147 -9.18 25.34 -18.91
CA ALA A 147 -8.65 25.35 -17.56
C ALA A 147 -9.54 24.58 -16.58
N ILE A 148 -10.87 24.73 -16.68
CA ILE A 148 -11.82 23.95 -15.87
C ILE A 148 -11.73 22.45 -16.20
N ALA A 149 -11.63 22.08 -17.47
CA ALA A 149 -11.49 20.69 -17.89
C ALA A 149 -10.16 20.07 -17.42
N PHE A 150 -9.04 20.79 -17.51
CA PHE A 150 -7.74 20.34 -17.01
C PHE A 150 -7.72 20.24 -15.48
N ALA A 151 -8.34 21.19 -14.78
CA ALA A 151 -8.48 21.15 -13.33
C ALA A 151 -9.33 19.95 -12.88
N ALA A 152 -10.43 19.66 -13.59
CA ALA A 152 -11.28 18.51 -13.32
C ALA A 152 -10.53 17.19 -13.58
N CYS A 153 -9.81 17.07 -14.69
CA CYS A 153 -8.98 15.90 -14.99
C CYS A 153 -7.84 15.72 -13.97
N GLY A 154 -7.19 16.80 -13.57
CA GLY A 154 -6.13 16.79 -12.55
C GLY A 154 -6.65 16.38 -11.18
N ALA A 155 -7.80 16.91 -10.76
CA ALA A 155 -8.46 16.52 -9.53
C ALA A 155 -8.85 15.04 -9.53
N LEU A 156 -9.37 14.53 -10.65
CA LEU A 156 -9.77 13.13 -10.78
C LEU A 156 -8.55 12.19 -10.75
N ALA A 157 -7.45 12.55 -11.42
CA ALA A 157 -6.19 11.83 -11.35
C ALA A 157 -5.58 11.84 -9.94
N TRP A 158 -5.67 12.97 -9.23
CA TRP A 158 -5.23 13.08 -7.84
C TRP A 158 -6.07 12.21 -6.91
N VAL A 159 -7.40 12.22 -7.05
CA VAL A 159 -8.32 11.36 -6.28
C VAL A 159 -8.02 9.88 -6.51
N ILE A 160 -7.80 9.45 -7.77
CA ILE A 160 -7.40 8.08 -8.09
C ILE A 160 -6.07 7.74 -7.39
N ARG A 161 -5.08 8.64 -7.45
CA ARG A 161 -3.78 8.44 -6.82
C ARG A 161 -3.87 8.35 -5.30
N CYS A 162 -4.70 9.18 -4.66
CA CYS A 162 -4.98 9.14 -3.22
C CYS A 162 -5.69 7.84 -2.82
N LEU A 163 -6.66 7.39 -3.60
CA LEU A 163 -7.33 6.10 -3.42
C LEU A 163 -6.34 4.93 -3.51
N VAL A 164 -5.39 4.99 -4.44
CA VAL A 164 -4.34 3.97 -4.56
C VAL A 164 -3.35 4.02 -3.39
N TYR A 165 -2.97 5.21 -2.92
CA TYR A 165 -2.05 5.37 -1.79
C TYR A 165 -2.66 4.96 -0.45
N ALA A 166 -3.94 5.28 -0.20
CA ALA A 166 -4.62 4.91 1.04
C ALA A 166 -4.82 3.39 1.21
N GLN A 167 -4.53 2.59 0.17
CA GLN A 167 -4.67 1.14 0.17
C GLN A 167 -3.32 0.41 0.30
N ARG A 168 -2.21 1.16 0.37
CA ARG A 168 -0.86 0.64 0.69
C ARG A 168 -0.54 0.86 2.15
#